data_AF-A0A838HAY7-F1
#
_entry.id   AF-A0A838HAY7-F1
#
_cell.length_a   1.000
_cell.length_b   1.000
_cell.length_c   1.000
_cell.angle_alpha   90.00
_cell.angle_beta   90.00
_cell.angle_gamma   90.00
#
_symmetry.space_group_name_H-M   'P 1'
#
loop_
_entity.id
_entity.type
_entity.pdbx_description
1 polymer ?
#
loop_
_entity_poly.entity_id
_entity_poly.type
_entity_poly.pdbx_seq_one_letter_code
_entity_poly.pdbx_strand_id
1 'polypeptide(L)'
;QLIVEPKGSTYHDPRTGAQVDSGTLVDIHSPRLSVSTQTQAEQGYGPLAAGSVNGSFRELALWTIDDNDKDEFASLNLRREPFADRPNAPNRFSSYKYGDPYTPLPRAYKGDPIVIRTINVSPTIDTLHFQGSRFPLEPRYVDGSLKPEGNLLDTIHYGVSEKYTLIVNAEGQGSASARPGDYLYFNGLDRRLTSGAWGLIRVMAGKPATTSPDFVQPLPDNPVPSLTTALPKKTGGNPPALLSPGNPCPTGAPARSFNVSAVDLPLGNGLAKAAYVPTAIAADAKAGTVKPEPLVLHAAKGECVTVNFTNDRTPLPLTPTLPMAGFAVSKLDRTPDSSGVNVGFTKQQYVTPGNSRTYVYYVDSDKIGTASIADFSTSGSMKKGLYGALVVAPAGAQFTDPVTGVAKDVGSQVDVQVPGGQPYRDFTVLLADNDARMGQDFMPYPTNASKGLSGINYRFAPVGDGANSFSWYTTGDIPTPVLRAYAGDPVQVHAIVAPGSEQAHVFNMGGQSWMQDPNLRNSNSVTAQGFGPWETIEAHLLGGAGGETNQTGDFFYGDLRRPFTQIGVWGWLRSLPSAAGASCTTIRPLPGRSCG
;
A
#
# COMPACT_ATOMS: atom_id res chain seq x y z
N GLN A 1 23.88 1.98 14.06
CA GLN A 1 23.50 3.16 13.27
C GLN A 1 23.83 4.37 14.11
N LEU A 2 24.61 5.31 13.58
CA LEU A 2 24.78 6.61 14.20
C LEU A 2 23.72 7.53 13.59
N ILE A 3 22.93 8.18 14.44
CA ILE A 3 21.84 9.06 14.02
C ILE A 3 22.20 10.47 14.47
N VAL A 4 22.09 11.43 13.55
CA VAL A 4 22.41 12.83 13.80
C VAL A 4 21.10 13.61 13.82
N GLU A 5 20.90 14.36 14.90
CA GLU A 5 19.69 15.15 15.13
C GLU A 5 19.97 16.65 15.05
N PRO A 6 18.92 17.48 14.88
CA PRO A 6 19.08 18.93 14.85
C PRO A 6 19.88 19.43 16.05
N LYS A 7 20.68 20.47 15.84
CA LYS A 7 21.55 21.01 16.89
C LYS A 7 20.75 21.45 18.12
N GLY A 8 21.25 21.10 19.30
CA GLY A 8 20.59 21.37 20.58
C GLY A 8 19.57 20.30 20.99
N SER A 9 19.41 19.23 20.21
CA SER A 9 18.58 18.10 20.62
C SER A 9 19.20 17.34 21.80
N THR A 10 18.33 16.83 22.67
CA THR A 10 18.67 15.93 23.77
C THR A 10 17.86 14.64 23.63
N TYR A 11 18.37 13.55 24.17
CA TYR A 11 17.90 12.18 23.91
C TYR A 11 17.40 11.57 25.22
N HIS A 12 16.16 11.08 25.24
CA HIS A 12 15.51 10.63 26.47
C HIS A 12 14.88 9.25 26.32
N ASP A 13 14.99 8.42 27.36
CA ASP A 13 14.25 7.17 27.43
C ASP A 13 12.74 7.49 27.51
N PRO A 14 11.90 6.97 26.58
CA PRO A 14 10.49 7.34 26.54
C PRO A 14 9.71 6.96 27.79
N ARG A 15 10.13 5.97 28.57
CA ARG A 15 9.40 5.51 29.76
C ARG A 15 9.72 6.35 30.99
N THR A 16 11.02 6.57 31.22
CA THR A 16 11.55 7.21 32.42
C THR A 16 11.75 8.70 32.27
N GLY A 17 11.96 9.20 31.04
CA GLY A 17 12.35 10.58 30.74
C GLY A 17 13.81 10.90 31.05
N ALA A 18 14.59 9.92 31.53
CA ALA A 18 16.01 10.10 31.80
C ALA A 18 16.78 10.29 30.49
N GLN A 19 17.81 11.13 30.52
CA GLN A 19 18.67 11.31 29.36
C GLN A 19 19.44 10.02 29.06
N VAL A 20 19.58 9.66 27.78
CA VAL A 20 20.28 8.47 27.29
C VAL A 20 21.18 8.82 26.12
N ASP A 21 22.23 8.04 25.89
CA ASP A 21 23.11 8.22 24.72
C ASP A 21 22.87 7.17 23.61
N SER A 22 21.99 6.19 23.85
CA SER A 22 21.65 5.15 22.88
C SER A 22 20.33 4.46 23.21
N GLY A 23 19.68 3.87 22.21
CA GLY A 23 18.45 3.08 22.38
C GLY A 23 17.79 2.75 21.04
N THR A 24 16.88 1.76 21.05
CA THR A 24 16.02 1.44 19.90
C THR A 24 14.87 2.44 19.76
N LEU A 25 14.30 2.83 20.90
CA LEU A 25 13.21 3.81 21.01
C LEU A 25 13.70 4.94 21.90
N VAL A 26 13.73 6.16 21.37
CA VAL A 26 14.26 7.34 22.07
C VAL A 26 13.34 8.53 21.78
N ASP A 27 13.02 9.30 22.79
CA ASP A 27 12.36 10.60 22.62
C ASP A 27 13.44 11.65 22.35
N ILE A 28 13.34 12.32 21.20
CA ILE A 28 14.24 13.39 20.82
C ILE A 28 13.58 14.70 21.23
N HIS A 29 14.17 15.38 22.20
CA HIS A 29 13.74 16.71 22.62
C HIS A 29 14.53 17.74 21.83
N SER A 30 13.86 18.38 20.86
CA SER A 30 14.50 19.33 19.95
C SER A 30 13.88 20.73 20.14
N PRO A 31 14.67 21.82 20.09
CA PRO A 31 14.14 23.17 20.16
C PRO A 31 13.07 23.39 19.08
N ARG A 32 11.87 23.81 19.49
CA ARG A 32 10.77 24.03 18.56
C ARG A 32 11.04 25.24 17.67
N LEU A 33 11.24 25.02 16.37
CA LEU A 33 11.47 26.06 15.37
C LEU A 33 10.53 25.83 14.17
N SER A 34 9.63 26.77 13.90
CA SER A 34 8.75 26.70 12.72
C SER A 34 9.48 27.10 11.44
N VAL A 35 10.41 28.06 11.53
CA VAL A 35 11.34 28.50 10.49
C VAL A 35 12.61 28.97 11.21
N SER A 36 13.78 28.49 10.82
CA SER A 36 15.05 29.05 11.33
C SER A 36 15.44 30.29 10.53
N THR A 37 16.03 31.29 11.18
CA THR A 37 16.68 32.39 10.45
C THR A 37 17.81 31.83 9.60
N GLN A 38 18.22 32.52 8.52
CA GLN A 38 19.34 32.07 7.68
C GLN A 38 20.59 31.74 8.52
N THR A 39 20.92 32.59 9.48
CA THR A 39 22.05 32.37 10.41
C THR A 39 21.85 31.15 11.32
N GLN A 40 20.63 30.89 11.79
CA GLN A 40 20.33 29.69 12.59
C GLN A 40 20.42 28.41 11.75
N ALA A 41 19.92 28.44 10.51
CA ALA A 41 20.01 27.34 9.56
C ALA A 41 21.47 27.02 9.21
N GLU A 42 22.29 28.05 8.93
CA GLU A 42 23.74 27.92 8.70
C GLU A 42 24.48 27.32 9.91
N GLN A 43 23.96 27.54 11.13
CA GLN A 43 24.50 26.98 12.38
C GLN A 43 23.94 25.60 12.74
N GLY A 44 23.06 25.01 11.92
CA GLY A 44 22.46 23.69 12.13
C GLY A 44 21.23 23.65 13.03
N TYR A 45 20.65 24.80 13.36
CA TYR A 45 19.37 24.90 14.08
C TYR A 45 18.20 24.91 13.09
N GLY A 46 17.20 24.06 13.32
CA GLY A 46 16.00 24.02 12.50
C GLY A 46 15.13 22.79 12.80
N PRO A 47 13.89 22.77 12.29
CA PRO A 47 13.06 21.58 12.36
C PRO A 47 13.71 20.41 11.61
N LEU A 48 13.44 19.16 12.05
CA LEU A 48 13.90 17.98 11.31
C LEU A 48 13.28 17.95 9.90
N ALA A 49 11.99 18.27 9.82
CA ALA A 49 11.25 18.46 8.58
C ALA A 49 10.19 19.54 8.80
N ALA A 50 10.36 20.70 8.15
CA ALA A 50 9.46 21.83 8.34
C ALA A 50 8.00 21.46 8.04
N GLY A 51 7.08 21.85 8.93
CA GLY A 51 5.65 21.58 8.84
C GLY A 51 5.21 20.18 9.29
N SER A 52 6.13 19.21 9.34
CA SER A 52 5.86 17.83 9.78
C SER A 52 6.42 17.54 11.18
N VAL A 53 7.68 17.90 11.42
CA VAL A 53 8.42 17.66 12.67
C VAL A 53 9.16 18.94 13.05
N ASN A 54 8.46 19.84 13.75
CA ASN A 54 8.94 21.17 14.10
C ASN A 54 9.60 21.29 15.49
N GLY A 55 9.73 20.19 16.21
CA GLY A 55 10.22 20.15 17.59
C GLY A 55 10.46 18.72 18.00
N SER A 56 10.10 18.38 19.24
CA SER A 56 10.33 17.05 19.81
C SER A 56 9.53 15.95 19.11
N PHE A 57 10.10 14.76 19.00
CA PHE A 57 9.50 13.60 18.34
C PHE A 57 9.95 12.29 18.96
N ARG A 58 9.23 11.20 18.66
CA ARG A 58 9.61 9.84 19.03
C ARG A 58 10.37 9.18 17.91
N GLU A 59 11.54 8.66 18.21
CA GLU A 59 12.39 7.97 17.25
C GLU A 59 12.33 6.45 17.45
N LEU A 60 12.20 5.72 16.34
CA LEU A 60 12.50 4.31 16.23
C LEU A 60 13.70 4.11 15.29
N ALA A 61 14.80 3.59 15.82
CA ALA A 61 15.87 3.03 15.00
C ALA A 61 15.52 1.59 14.61
N LEU A 62 15.14 1.37 13.35
CA LEU A 62 14.67 0.09 12.83
C LEU A 62 15.72 -0.56 11.92
N TRP A 63 15.97 -1.84 12.14
CA TRP A 63 16.85 -2.66 11.33
C TRP A 63 16.03 -3.81 10.79
N THR A 64 15.88 -3.87 9.47
CA THR A 64 15.39 -5.07 8.80
C THR A 64 16.59 -5.96 8.52
N ILE A 65 16.50 -7.20 8.98
CA ILE A 65 17.59 -8.17 8.91
C ILE A 65 16.99 -9.51 8.52
N ASP A 66 17.53 -10.11 7.48
CA ASP A 66 17.39 -11.53 7.21
C ASP A 66 18.74 -12.26 7.31
N ASP A 67 18.69 -13.57 7.34
CA ASP A 67 19.86 -14.43 7.18
C ASP A 67 20.12 -14.74 5.70
N ASN A 68 21.35 -15.17 5.43
CA ASN A 68 21.74 -15.78 4.17
C ASN A 68 21.66 -17.31 4.28
N ASP A 69 20.58 -17.81 4.89
CA ASP A 69 20.32 -19.24 4.96
C ASP A 69 19.02 -19.60 4.26
N LYS A 70 18.84 -20.89 4.04
CA LYS A 70 17.68 -21.42 3.32
C LYS A 70 16.39 -21.37 4.14
N ASP A 71 16.48 -21.17 5.45
CA ASP A 71 15.37 -21.19 6.38
C ASP A 71 14.71 -19.80 6.52
N GLU A 72 15.29 -18.78 5.89
CA GLU A 72 14.71 -17.46 5.59
C GLU A 72 14.26 -16.69 6.86
N PHE A 73 15.05 -16.73 7.93
CA PHE A 73 14.70 -16.02 9.17
C PHE A 73 14.82 -14.52 9.00
N ALA A 74 13.69 -13.84 9.07
CA ALA A 74 13.61 -12.38 9.05
C ALA A 74 13.28 -11.85 10.44
N SER A 75 13.90 -10.72 10.78
CA SER A 75 13.76 -10.07 12.08
C SER A 75 13.73 -8.55 11.95
N LEU A 76 13.15 -7.92 12.98
CA LEU A 76 13.19 -6.49 13.20
C LEU A 76 13.99 -6.24 14.48
N ASN A 77 15.14 -5.58 14.36
CA ASN A 77 16.09 -5.36 15.47
C ASN A 77 16.46 -6.67 16.20
N LEU A 78 16.80 -7.72 15.45
CA LEU A 78 17.17 -9.04 15.98
C LEU A 78 16.06 -9.74 16.79
N ARG A 79 14.81 -9.32 16.61
CA ARG A 79 13.62 -9.95 17.19
C ARG A 79 12.66 -10.35 16.10
N ARG A 80 11.98 -11.48 16.29
CA ARG A 80 11.01 -12.02 15.33
C ARG A 80 9.79 -12.55 16.07
N GLU A 81 8.65 -12.51 15.40
CA GLU A 81 7.38 -13.03 15.90
C GLU A 81 6.74 -13.99 14.87
N PRO A 82 7.24 -15.23 14.74
CA PRO A 82 6.87 -16.14 13.66
C PRO A 82 5.38 -16.51 13.68
N PHE A 83 4.78 -16.70 12.51
CA PHE A 83 3.40 -17.16 12.41
C PHE A 83 3.19 -18.58 12.94
N ALA A 84 4.25 -19.39 13.00
CA ALA A 84 4.23 -20.72 13.62
C ALA A 84 3.85 -20.66 15.11
N ASP A 85 4.31 -19.63 15.82
CA ASP A 85 4.02 -19.43 17.25
C ASP A 85 2.64 -18.81 17.49
N ARG A 86 2.04 -18.26 16.43
CA ARG A 86 0.72 -17.61 16.44
C ARG A 86 -0.18 -18.25 15.37
N PRO A 87 -0.60 -19.52 15.55
CA PRO A 87 -1.26 -20.30 14.50
C PRO A 87 -2.68 -19.84 14.13
N ASN A 88 -3.34 -19.03 14.96
CA ASN A 88 -4.69 -18.54 14.70
C ASN A 88 -4.67 -17.41 13.65
N ALA A 89 -4.80 -17.78 12.37
CA ALA A 89 -4.75 -16.87 11.22
C ALA A 89 -5.47 -15.52 11.37
N PRO A 90 -6.75 -15.48 11.74
CA PRO A 90 -7.47 -14.21 11.84
C PRO A 90 -7.02 -13.34 13.01
N ASN A 91 -6.29 -13.88 14.00
CA ASN A 91 -5.90 -13.18 15.22
C ASN A 91 -4.39 -13.20 15.47
N ARG A 92 -3.54 -13.48 14.46
CA ARG A 92 -2.09 -13.58 14.67
C ARG A 92 -1.51 -12.29 15.23
N PHE A 93 -1.97 -11.15 14.75
CA PHE A 93 -1.49 -9.84 15.21
C PHE A 93 -2.19 -9.33 16.49
N SER A 94 -3.09 -10.12 17.08
CA SER A 94 -3.92 -9.65 18.19
C SER A 94 -3.22 -9.75 19.54
N SER A 95 -3.18 -8.62 20.25
CA SER A 95 -2.74 -8.56 21.64
C SER A 95 -3.75 -9.13 22.63
N TYR A 96 -5.04 -9.22 22.28
CA TYR A 96 -6.01 -10.00 23.07
C TYR A 96 -5.65 -11.48 23.10
N LYS A 97 -5.34 -12.05 21.93
CA LYS A 97 -5.09 -13.48 21.75
C LYS A 97 -3.72 -13.89 22.28
N TYR A 98 -2.68 -13.19 21.84
CA TYR A 98 -1.30 -13.61 22.04
C TYR A 98 -0.50 -12.66 22.95
N GLY A 99 -0.97 -11.42 23.14
CA GLY A 99 -0.18 -10.34 23.73
C GLY A 99 0.56 -9.54 22.66
N ASP A 100 1.20 -8.45 23.07
CA ASP A 100 2.04 -7.64 22.18
C ASP A 100 3.22 -8.47 21.63
N PRO A 101 3.72 -8.19 20.41
CA PRO A 101 4.84 -8.90 19.83
C PRO A 101 6.16 -8.57 20.56
N TYR A 102 7.17 -9.43 20.41
CA TYR A 102 8.51 -9.17 20.95
C TYR A 102 9.30 -8.13 20.15
N THR A 103 8.95 -7.93 18.87
CA THR A 103 9.52 -6.92 17.98
C THR A 103 9.30 -5.50 18.52
N PRO A 104 10.04 -4.49 18.02
CA PRO A 104 9.88 -3.12 18.51
C PRO A 104 8.41 -2.66 18.48
N LEU A 105 8.00 -1.96 19.54
CA LEU A 105 6.63 -1.47 19.70
C LEU A 105 6.69 0.01 20.07
N PRO A 106 6.79 0.91 19.07
CA PRO A 106 6.72 2.34 19.30
C PRO A 106 5.39 2.70 19.95
N ARG A 107 5.47 3.44 21.06
CA ARG A 107 4.30 3.94 21.79
C ARG A 107 4.27 5.44 21.70
N ALA A 108 3.11 5.96 21.37
CA ALA A 108 2.91 7.38 21.14
C ALA A 108 1.54 7.81 21.68
N TYR A 109 1.39 9.11 21.91
CA TYR A 109 0.10 9.74 22.10
C TYR A 109 -0.40 10.32 20.78
N LYS A 110 -1.71 10.55 20.71
CA LYS A 110 -2.30 11.27 19.57
C LYS A 110 -1.55 12.60 19.34
N GLY A 111 -1.13 12.82 18.10
CA GLY A 111 -0.39 14.02 17.69
C GLY A 111 1.12 13.98 17.90
N ASP A 112 1.67 12.97 18.59
CA ASP A 112 3.13 12.82 18.70
C ASP A 112 3.73 12.58 17.30
N PRO A 113 4.77 13.32 16.90
CA PRO A 113 5.52 12.97 15.71
C PRO A 113 6.33 11.69 15.92
N ILE A 114 6.28 10.79 14.94
CA ILE A 114 6.99 9.51 14.97
C ILE A 114 7.92 9.46 13.76
N VAL A 115 9.21 9.36 14.04
CA VAL A 115 10.28 9.28 13.05
C VAL A 115 10.89 7.89 13.11
N ILE A 116 10.93 7.22 11.97
CA ILE A 116 11.52 5.89 11.85
C ILE A 116 12.80 6.03 11.03
N ARG A 117 13.94 5.77 11.68
CA ARG A 117 15.25 5.69 11.07
C ARG A 117 15.51 4.23 10.73
N THR A 118 15.35 3.88 9.47
CA THR A 118 15.36 2.49 9.06
C THR A 118 16.54 2.17 8.16
N ILE A 119 17.14 1.00 8.36
CA ILE A 119 18.21 0.44 7.53
C ILE A 119 17.90 -1.02 7.20
N ASN A 120 18.14 -1.38 5.94
CA ASN A 120 18.14 -2.78 5.53
C ASN A 120 19.54 -3.37 5.57
N VAL A 121 19.73 -4.42 6.36
CA VAL A 121 21.01 -5.17 6.45
C VAL A 121 20.86 -6.59 5.89
N SER A 122 19.70 -6.89 5.30
CA SER A 122 19.46 -8.09 4.54
C SER A 122 20.38 -8.16 3.29
N PRO A 123 20.99 -9.32 2.96
CA PRO A 123 21.57 -9.60 1.63
C PRO A 123 20.61 -9.48 0.44
N THR A 124 19.31 -9.34 0.68
CA THR A 124 18.27 -9.26 -0.36
C THR A 124 17.55 -7.91 -0.40
N ILE A 125 16.78 -7.68 -1.47
CA ILE A 125 15.88 -6.53 -1.57
C ILE A 125 14.64 -6.86 -0.73
N ASP A 126 14.40 -6.02 0.28
CA ASP A 126 13.26 -6.12 1.17
C ASP A 126 12.35 -4.91 1.01
N THR A 127 11.13 -5.01 1.53
CA THR A 127 10.20 -3.87 1.65
C THR A 127 9.85 -3.64 3.10
N LEU A 128 9.45 -2.42 3.46
CA LEU A 128 8.87 -2.09 4.75
C LEU A 128 7.54 -1.38 4.53
N HIS A 129 6.46 -2.01 4.97
CA HIS A 129 5.09 -1.57 4.81
C HIS A 129 4.48 -1.11 6.15
N PHE A 130 3.63 -0.09 6.10
CA PHE A 130 2.87 0.43 7.24
C PHE A 130 1.36 0.42 6.95
N GLN A 131 0.64 -0.54 7.55
CA GLN A 131 -0.80 -0.69 7.32
C GLN A 131 -1.60 0.34 8.12
N GLY A 132 -2.29 1.24 7.43
CA GLY A 132 -3.07 2.33 8.04
C GLY A 132 -2.23 3.54 8.40
N SER A 133 -1.05 3.71 7.79
CA SER A 133 -0.20 4.88 7.97
C SER A 133 0.51 5.21 6.67
N ARG A 134 1.04 6.43 6.60
CA ARG A 134 1.66 6.94 5.38
C ARG A 134 2.69 8.01 5.68
N PHE A 135 3.58 8.23 4.72
CA PHE A 135 4.68 9.17 4.79
C PHE A 135 5.06 9.63 3.38
N PRO A 136 5.53 10.87 3.21
CA PRO A 136 6.21 11.30 2.00
C PRO A 136 7.64 10.75 1.99
N LEU A 137 8.15 10.42 0.81
CA LEU A 137 9.56 10.05 0.65
C LEU A 137 10.48 11.26 0.83
N GLU A 138 10.02 12.41 0.35
CA GLU A 138 10.78 13.67 0.29
C GLU A 138 10.15 14.74 1.21
N PRO A 139 10.19 14.58 2.55
CA PRO A 139 9.48 15.43 3.50
C PRO A 139 9.97 16.89 3.55
N ARG A 140 11.07 17.22 2.85
CA ARG A 140 11.67 18.56 2.82
C ARG A 140 11.18 19.42 1.66
N TYR A 141 10.61 18.79 0.63
CA TYR A 141 9.96 19.52 -0.45
C TYR A 141 8.55 19.84 -0.02
N VAL A 142 8.33 21.09 0.36
CA VAL A 142 7.06 21.57 0.89
C VAL A 142 6.49 22.71 0.06
N ASP A 143 5.16 22.78 0.06
CA ASP A 143 4.39 23.86 -0.54
C ASP A 143 4.46 25.16 0.30
N GLY A 144 3.78 26.21 -0.16
CA GLY A 144 3.71 27.49 0.56
C GLY A 144 3.05 27.42 1.94
N SER A 145 2.37 26.32 2.28
CA SER A 145 1.77 26.04 3.60
C SER A 145 2.62 25.08 4.44
N LEU A 146 3.87 24.80 4.04
CA LEU A 146 4.78 23.86 4.69
C LEU A 146 4.26 22.41 4.71
N LYS A 147 3.39 22.01 3.78
CA LYS A 147 2.99 20.61 3.62
C LYS A 147 3.88 19.93 2.58
N PRO A 148 4.31 18.67 2.80
CA PRO A 148 5.06 17.91 1.81
C PRO A 148 4.36 17.91 0.44
N GLU A 149 5.09 18.15 -0.64
CA GLU A 149 4.52 18.23 -2.00
C GLU A 149 4.25 16.85 -2.59
N GLY A 150 5.16 15.90 -2.38
CA GLY A 150 5.17 14.59 -3.03
C GLY A 150 4.04 13.63 -2.61
N ASN A 151 3.99 12.50 -3.28
CA ASN A 151 3.04 11.42 -3.03
C ASN A 151 3.13 10.88 -1.60
N LEU A 152 2.00 10.39 -1.11
CA LEU A 152 1.92 9.70 0.17
C LEU A 152 2.10 8.20 -0.05
N LEU A 153 3.20 7.68 0.48
CA LEU A 153 3.58 6.27 0.43
C LEU A 153 3.24 5.60 1.77
N ASP A 154 3.07 4.29 1.75
CA ASP A 154 2.94 3.41 2.91
C ASP A 154 4.00 2.30 2.93
N THR A 155 4.72 2.16 1.83
CA THR A 155 5.73 1.14 1.59
C THR A 155 6.96 1.78 0.97
N ILE A 156 8.13 1.27 1.35
CA ILE A 156 9.39 1.48 0.63
C ILE A 156 10.05 0.14 0.37
N HIS A 157 10.86 0.04 -0.69
CA HIS A 157 11.86 -1.00 -0.83
C HIS A 157 13.25 -0.51 -0.45
N TYR A 158 14.13 -1.46 -0.13
CA TYR A 158 15.53 -1.21 0.18
C TYR A 158 16.45 -2.05 -0.71
N GLY A 159 17.55 -1.44 -1.13
CA GLY A 159 18.79 -2.17 -1.41
C GLY A 159 19.51 -2.65 -0.15
N VAL A 160 20.63 -3.34 -0.34
CA VAL A 160 21.51 -3.76 0.76
C VAL A 160 22.18 -2.54 1.38
N SER A 161 22.12 -2.41 2.71
CA SER A 161 22.65 -1.27 3.48
C SER A 161 22.02 0.09 3.17
N GLU A 162 20.86 0.11 2.51
CA GLU A 162 20.11 1.33 2.23
C GLU A 162 19.37 1.82 3.48
N LYS A 163 19.21 3.15 3.58
CA LYS A 163 18.63 3.82 4.75
C LYS A 163 17.56 4.83 4.34
N TYR A 164 16.49 4.88 5.12
CA TYR A 164 15.46 5.90 4.99
C TYR A 164 15.14 6.57 6.32
N THR A 165 14.63 7.79 6.23
CA THR A 165 13.97 8.49 7.34
C THR A 165 12.51 8.64 6.99
N LEU A 166 11.65 7.92 7.70
CA LEU A 166 10.22 7.94 7.46
C LEU A 166 9.53 8.73 8.57
N ILE A 167 8.68 9.67 8.18
CA ILE A 167 7.86 10.45 9.13
C ILE A 167 6.42 9.98 8.94
N VAL A 168 6.02 8.98 9.74
CA VAL A 168 4.73 8.26 9.58
C VAL A 168 3.50 9.09 9.96
N ASN A 169 3.70 10.37 10.21
CA ASN A 169 2.66 11.36 10.50
C ASN A 169 2.81 12.71 9.79
N ALA A 170 3.58 12.76 8.72
CA ALA A 170 3.90 14.03 8.04
C ALA A 170 2.70 14.71 7.37
N GLU A 171 1.62 14.00 7.00
CA GLU A 171 0.47 14.65 6.35
C GLU A 171 -0.89 13.95 6.55
N GLY A 172 -1.87 14.75 7.00
CA GLY A 172 -3.31 14.45 7.01
C GLY A 172 -3.82 13.57 8.16
N GLN A 173 -5.15 13.38 8.18
CA GLN A 173 -5.85 12.65 9.25
C GLN A 173 -5.66 11.14 9.15
N GLY A 174 -5.24 10.62 7.99
CA GLY A 174 -4.95 9.20 7.74
C GLY A 174 -3.59 8.69 8.21
N SER A 175 -2.83 9.47 8.98
CA SER A 175 -1.57 9.01 9.57
C SER A 175 -1.75 8.31 10.92
N ALA A 176 -0.84 7.39 11.29
CA ALA A 176 -0.91 6.65 12.55
C ALA A 176 -1.09 7.57 13.77
N SER A 177 -0.37 8.69 13.82
CA SER A 177 -0.42 9.59 14.98
C SER A 177 -1.69 10.45 15.05
N ALA A 178 -2.43 10.58 13.95
CA ALA A 178 -3.65 11.37 13.90
C ALA A 178 -4.83 10.68 14.62
N ARG A 179 -4.81 9.34 14.75
CA ARG A 179 -5.88 8.58 15.40
C ARG A 179 -5.36 7.54 16.41
N PRO A 180 -5.89 7.53 17.64
CA PRO A 180 -5.61 6.47 18.58
C PRO A 180 -5.98 5.10 18.01
N GLY A 181 -5.10 4.11 18.20
CA GLY A 181 -5.22 2.78 17.64
C GLY A 181 -3.88 2.05 17.61
N ASP A 182 -3.93 0.78 17.25
CA ASP A 182 -2.76 -0.04 16.95
C ASP A 182 -2.64 -0.20 15.43
N TYR A 183 -1.43 0.01 14.90
CA TYR A 183 -1.11 -0.02 13.47
C TYR A 183 -0.03 -1.06 13.21
N LEU A 184 -0.21 -1.87 12.17
CA LEU A 184 0.74 -2.93 11.83
C LEU A 184 1.83 -2.35 10.93
N TYR A 185 3.09 -2.70 11.19
CA TYR A 185 4.18 -2.47 10.24
C TYR A 185 4.98 -3.76 10.06
N PHE A 186 5.44 -4.04 8.86
CA PHE A 186 6.02 -5.34 8.53
C PHE A 186 6.86 -5.32 7.27
N ASN A 187 7.69 -6.35 7.09
CA ASN A 187 8.34 -6.60 5.82
C ASN A 187 7.30 -7.07 4.78
N GLY A 188 7.17 -6.35 3.67
CA GLY A 188 6.11 -6.58 2.68
C GLY A 188 6.22 -7.90 1.90
N LEU A 189 7.39 -8.55 1.88
CA LEU A 189 7.54 -9.90 1.34
C LEU A 189 6.83 -10.91 2.25
N ASP A 190 5.92 -11.73 1.70
CA ASP A 190 5.08 -12.61 2.51
C ASP A 190 5.87 -13.63 3.32
N ARG A 191 6.97 -14.18 2.77
CA ARG A 191 7.88 -15.07 3.51
C ARG A 191 8.53 -14.38 4.71
N ARG A 192 8.90 -13.10 4.59
CA ARG A 192 9.55 -12.34 5.66
C ARG A 192 8.55 -11.94 6.75
N LEU A 193 7.34 -11.55 6.34
CA LEU A 193 6.21 -11.35 7.25
C LEU A 193 5.91 -12.64 8.04
N THR A 194 5.79 -13.78 7.36
CA THR A 194 5.42 -15.06 8.00
C THR A 194 6.53 -15.61 8.90
N SER A 195 7.81 -15.36 8.59
CA SER A 195 8.96 -15.75 9.43
C SER A 195 9.13 -14.88 10.67
N GLY A 196 8.48 -13.71 10.71
CA GLY A 196 8.24 -12.93 11.93
C GLY A 196 8.72 -11.47 11.88
N ALA A 197 9.05 -10.93 10.71
CA ALA A 197 9.47 -9.53 10.55
C ALA A 197 8.28 -8.57 10.51
N TRP A 198 7.57 -8.44 11.63
CA TRP A 198 6.47 -7.49 11.81
C TRP A 198 6.41 -6.97 13.24
N GLY A 199 5.85 -5.78 13.43
CA GLY A 199 5.62 -5.14 14.72
C GLY A 199 4.37 -4.27 14.70
N LEU A 200 4.12 -3.54 15.78
CA LEU A 200 3.00 -2.60 15.84
C LEU A 200 3.41 -1.24 16.41
N ILE A 201 2.79 -0.18 15.90
CA ILE A 201 2.82 1.16 16.47
C ILE A 201 1.54 1.35 17.27
N ARG A 202 1.65 1.72 18.54
CA ARG A 202 0.51 2.00 19.41
C ARG A 202 0.36 3.48 19.66
N VAL A 203 -0.77 4.03 19.25
CA VAL A 203 -1.15 5.43 19.49
C VAL A 203 -2.27 5.48 20.51
N MET A 204 -1.98 6.06 21.67
CA MET A 204 -2.88 6.08 22.82
C MET A 204 -3.74 7.33 22.82
N ALA A 205 -5.01 7.17 23.22
CA ALA A 205 -5.97 8.27 23.32
C ALA A 205 -5.73 9.17 24.56
N GLY A 206 -5.03 8.64 25.56
CA GLY A 206 -4.73 9.34 26.82
C GLY A 206 -3.59 8.65 27.56
N LYS A 207 -3.14 9.26 28.66
CA LYS A 207 -2.00 8.82 29.46
C LYS A 207 -2.37 7.58 30.27
N PRO A 208 -1.82 6.37 30.02
CA PRO A 208 -2.09 5.23 30.89
C PRO A 208 -1.47 5.44 32.28
N ALA A 209 -1.83 4.60 33.25
CA ALA A 209 -1.18 4.63 34.57
C ALA A 209 0.34 4.44 34.44
N THR A 210 1.15 5.09 35.27
CA THR A 210 2.62 5.00 35.25
C THR A 210 3.14 3.57 35.48
N THR A 211 2.32 2.72 36.12
CA THR A 211 2.59 1.29 36.30
C THR A 211 2.33 0.45 35.05
N SER A 212 1.67 1.02 34.03
CA SER A 212 1.41 0.33 32.77
C SER A 212 2.72 0.03 32.03
N PRO A 213 2.86 -1.12 31.36
CA PRO A 213 3.96 -1.34 30.42
C PRO A 213 3.90 -0.34 29.25
N ASP A 214 2.72 0.18 28.91
CA ASP A 214 2.52 1.10 27.80
C ASP A 214 2.76 2.57 28.14
N PHE A 215 3.10 2.88 29.39
CA PHE A 215 3.37 4.23 29.80
C PHE A 215 4.65 4.79 29.14
N VAL A 216 4.50 5.94 28.49
CA VAL A 216 5.61 6.79 28.03
C VAL A 216 5.38 8.24 28.49
N GLN A 217 6.45 9.00 28.66
CA GLN A 217 6.41 10.42 28.98
C GLN A 217 5.81 11.20 27.79
N PRO A 218 4.94 12.20 28.04
CA PRO A 218 4.53 13.14 27.00
C PRO A 218 5.75 13.86 26.40
N LEU A 219 5.75 14.06 25.09
CA LEU A 219 6.76 14.92 24.45
C LEU A 219 6.57 16.38 24.93
N PRO A 220 7.66 17.17 25.09
CA PRO A 220 7.59 18.55 25.55
C PRO A 220 6.61 19.43 24.76
N ASP A 221 6.53 19.18 23.45
CA ASP A 221 5.74 19.99 22.51
C ASP A 221 4.31 19.46 22.28
N ASN A 222 3.94 18.32 22.86
CA ASN A 222 2.62 17.72 22.70
C ASN A 222 1.95 17.46 24.07
N PRO A 223 1.12 18.39 24.57
CA PRO A 223 0.43 18.20 25.84
C PRO A 223 -0.63 17.11 25.73
N VAL A 224 -0.48 16.06 26.54
CA VAL A 224 -1.40 14.91 26.56
C VAL A 224 -2.46 15.12 27.64
N PRO A 225 -3.76 14.91 27.35
CA PRO A 225 -4.80 14.99 28.37
C PRO A 225 -4.48 14.10 29.57
N SER A 226 -4.69 14.62 30.79
CA SER A 226 -4.41 13.91 32.04
C SER A 226 -5.34 12.72 32.31
N LEU A 227 -6.29 12.44 31.39
CA LEU A 227 -7.26 11.36 31.56
C LEU A 227 -6.55 10.01 31.49
N THR A 228 -6.72 9.21 32.54
CA THR A 228 -6.15 7.87 32.62
C THR A 228 -6.97 6.90 31.79
N THR A 229 -6.46 6.51 30.63
CA THR A 229 -7.08 5.48 29.79
C THR A 229 -6.46 4.13 30.10
N ALA A 230 -7.25 3.19 30.64
CA ALA A 230 -6.80 1.82 30.81
C ALA A 230 -6.77 1.14 29.43
N LEU A 231 -5.59 0.68 29.01
CA LEU A 231 -5.49 -0.18 27.83
C LEU A 231 -6.02 -1.58 28.16
N PRO A 232 -6.59 -2.28 27.16
CA PRO A 232 -6.98 -3.66 27.33
C PRO A 232 -5.79 -4.57 27.68
N LYS A 233 -6.08 -5.77 28.18
CA LYS A 233 -5.08 -6.77 28.54
C LYS A 233 -5.28 -8.03 27.72
N LYS A 234 -4.22 -8.82 27.57
CA LYS A 234 -4.28 -10.17 26.98
C LYS A 234 -5.33 -11.01 27.74
N THR A 235 -6.23 -11.64 26.98
CA THR A 235 -7.26 -12.56 27.50
C THR A 235 -7.01 -14.00 27.08
N GLY A 236 -6.18 -14.24 26.05
CA GLY A 236 -6.01 -15.55 25.42
C GLY A 236 -7.17 -15.93 24.48
N GLY A 237 -8.24 -15.12 24.47
CA GLY A 237 -9.42 -15.30 23.64
C GLY A 237 -9.33 -14.53 22.32
N ASN A 238 -10.38 -14.68 21.51
CA ASN A 238 -10.55 -13.85 20.32
C ASN A 238 -10.81 -12.38 20.74
N PRO A 239 -10.49 -11.40 19.88
CA PRO A 239 -10.90 -10.02 20.07
C PRO A 239 -12.41 -9.89 20.32
N PRO A 240 -12.86 -8.89 21.09
CA PRO A 240 -14.28 -8.60 21.26
C PRO A 240 -14.97 -8.37 19.91
N ALA A 241 -16.25 -8.76 19.83
CA ALA A 241 -17.07 -8.51 18.64
C ALA A 241 -17.19 -7.01 18.37
N LEU A 242 -17.23 -6.65 17.09
CA LEU A 242 -17.44 -5.29 16.64
C LEU A 242 -18.93 -4.96 16.57
N LEU A 243 -19.35 -3.86 17.20
CA LEU A 243 -20.75 -3.41 17.19
C LEU A 243 -21.04 -2.34 16.12
N SER A 244 -20.05 -1.52 15.78
CA SER A 244 -20.16 -0.44 14.81
C SER A 244 -18.79 -0.18 14.17
N PRO A 245 -18.70 0.13 12.86
CA PRO A 245 -17.44 0.37 12.16
C PRO A 245 -16.72 1.67 12.58
N GLY A 246 -17.36 2.51 13.39
CA GLY A 246 -16.94 3.89 13.63
C GLY A 246 -17.10 4.76 12.37
N ASN A 247 -16.73 6.04 12.47
CA ASN A 247 -16.78 6.96 11.34
C ASN A 247 -15.56 7.89 11.35
N PRO A 248 -14.62 7.76 10.40
CA PRO A 248 -13.50 8.69 10.27
C PRO A 248 -13.89 9.99 9.56
N CYS A 249 -15.02 10.02 8.85
CA CYS A 249 -15.35 11.06 7.89
C CYS A 249 -15.85 12.36 8.57
N PRO A 250 -15.43 13.54 8.07
CA PRO A 250 -16.00 14.82 8.46
C PRO A 250 -17.50 14.91 8.17
N THR A 251 -18.21 15.73 8.94
CA THR A 251 -19.64 16.01 8.70
C THR A 251 -19.84 16.60 7.30
N GLY A 252 -20.77 16.04 6.53
CA GLY A 252 -21.09 16.50 5.17
C GLY A 252 -20.17 15.97 4.06
N ALA A 253 -19.22 15.08 4.38
CA ALA A 253 -18.42 14.40 3.36
C ALA A 253 -19.34 13.61 2.39
N PRO A 254 -19.17 13.74 1.06
CA PRO A 254 -19.97 12.98 0.09
C PRO A 254 -19.82 11.48 0.31
N ALA A 255 -20.93 10.75 0.33
CA ALA A 255 -20.92 9.31 0.56
C ALA A 255 -20.68 8.53 -0.73
N ARG A 256 -19.76 7.57 -0.70
CA ARG A 256 -19.56 6.55 -1.74
C ARG A 256 -19.69 5.16 -1.12
N SER A 257 -20.46 4.27 -1.74
CA SER A 257 -20.70 2.92 -1.21
C SER A 257 -20.37 1.84 -2.22
N PHE A 258 -19.65 0.81 -1.77
CA PHE A 258 -19.34 -0.38 -2.56
C PHE A 258 -19.89 -1.63 -1.88
N ASN A 259 -20.44 -2.55 -2.67
CA ASN A 259 -20.80 -3.89 -2.22
C ASN A 259 -19.77 -4.87 -2.77
N VAL A 260 -18.98 -5.46 -1.87
CA VAL A 260 -17.83 -6.31 -2.23
C VAL A 260 -18.00 -7.67 -1.57
N SER A 261 -17.77 -8.73 -2.34
CA SER A 261 -17.73 -10.10 -1.83
C SER A 261 -16.34 -10.70 -2.01
N ALA A 262 -15.83 -11.41 -0.99
CA ALA A 262 -14.75 -12.35 -1.19
C ALA A 262 -15.33 -13.69 -1.63
N VAL A 263 -14.81 -14.27 -2.70
CA VAL A 263 -15.26 -15.54 -3.28
C VAL A 263 -14.08 -16.47 -3.53
N ASP A 264 -14.32 -17.79 -3.49
CA ASP A 264 -13.38 -18.77 -4.02
C ASP A 264 -13.69 -19.03 -5.50
N LEU A 265 -12.65 -19.28 -6.30
CA LEU A 265 -12.73 -19.53 -7.74
C LEU A 265 -12.39 -21.00 -8.00
N PRO A 266 -13.36 -21.93 -7.93
CA PRO A 266 -13.10 -23.38 -7.98
C PRO A 266 -12.47 -23.83 -9.30
N LEU A 267 -12.82 -23.20 -10.42
CA LEU A 267 -12.19 -23.45 -11.73
C LEU A 267 -10.84 -22.74 -11.89
N GLY A 268 -10.46 -21.89 -10.92
CA GLY A 268 -9.32 -20.99 -11.00
C GLY A 268 -9.51 -19.89 -12.05
N ASN A 269 -8.64 -18.89 -11.98
CA ASN A 269 -8.67 -17.75 -12.87
C ASN A 269 -7.24 -17.24 -13.11
N GLY A 270 -6.49 -17.93 -13.97
CA GLY A 270 -5.04 -17.77 -14.07
C GLY A 270 -4.38 -18.05 -12.72
N LEU A 271 -3.74 -17.06 -12.11
CA LEU A 271 -3.11 -17.17 -10.79
C LEU A 271 -4.13 -17.25 -9.65
N ALA A 272 -5.31 -16.64 -9.80
CA ALA A 272 -6.26 -16.53 -8.71
C ALA A 272 -7.02 -17.85 -8.44
N LYS A 273 -7.12 -18.17 -7.16
CA LYS A 273 -7.98 -19.21 -6.56
C LYS A 273 -9.06 -18.62 -5.64
N ALA A 274 -8.94 -17.35 -5.29
CA ALA A 274 -9.93 -16.54 -4.62
C ALA A 274 -9.82 -15.09 -5.15
N ALA A 275 -10.90 -14.32 -5.05
CA ALA A 275 -10.90 -12.92 -5.48
C ALA A 275 -11.85 -12.08 -4.64
N TYR A 276 -11.55 -10.79 -4.55
CA TYR A 276 -12.55 -9.78 -4.24
C TYR A 276 -13.28 -9.39 -5.52
N VAL A 277 -14.61 -9.36 -5.47
CA VAL A 277 -15.45 -9.01 -6.62
C VAL A 277 -16.59 -8.10 -6.18
N PRO A 278 -17.14 -7.25 -7.07
CA PRO A 278 -18.45 -6.64 -6.83
C PRO A 278 -19.48 -7.73 -6.48
N THR A 279 -20.26 -7.52 -5.43
CA THR A 279 -21.25 -8.51 -4.97
C THR A 279 -22.21 -8.93 -6.10
N ALA A 280 -22.51 -8.02 -7.03
CA ALA A 280 -23.37 -8.28 -8.19
C ALA A 280 -22.87 -9.42 -9.10
N ILE A 281 -21.56 -9.67 -9.17
CA ILE A 281 -20.98 -10.72 -10.03
C ILE A 281 -20.47 -11.94 -9.23
N ALA A 282 -20.71 -11.99 -7.92
CA ALA A 282 -20.16 -13.02 -7.05
C ALA A 282 -20.62 -14.44 -7.43
N ALA A 283 -21.90 -14.60 -7.77
CA ALA A 283 -22.45 -15.89 -8.21
C ALA A 283 -21.82 -16.35 -9.54
N ASP A 284 -21.67 -15.44 -10.51
CA ASP A 284 -21.07 -15.73 -11.81
C ASP A 284 -19.58 -16.06 -11.72
N ALA A 285 -18.84 -15.35 -10.85
CA ALA A 285 -17.43 -15.65 -10.59
C ALA A 285 -17.25 -17.04 -9.97
N LYS A 286 -18.13 -17.44 -9.04
CA LYS A 286 -18.12 -18.78 -8.43
C LYS A 286 -18.51 -19.88 -9.42
N ALA A 287 -19.44 -19.60 -10.32
CA ALA A 287 -19.83 -20.50 -11.40
C ALA A 287 -18.78 -20.56 -12.54
N GLY A 288 -17.85 -19.61 -12.59
CA GLY A 288 -16.85 -19.50 -13.65
C GLY A 288 -17.39 -18.97 -14.98
N THR A 289 -18.60 -18.41 -14.99
CA THR A 289 -19.20 -17.76 -16.17
C THR A 289 -18.58 -16.40 -16.43
N VAL A 290 -18.07 -15.74 -15.38
CA VAL A 290 -17.26 -14.53 -15.47
C VAL A 290 -15.88 -14.81 -14.89
N LYS A 291 -14.84 -14.30 -15.58
CA LYS A 291 -13.45 -14.35 -15.12
C LYS A 291 -13.09 -13.00 -14.50
N PRO A 292 -13.09 -12.86 -13.16
CA PRO A 292 -12.86 -11.56 -12.53
C PRO A 292 -11.42 -11.08 -12.78
N GLU A 293 -11.23 -9.78 -12.73
CA GLU A 293 -9.94 -9.12 -12.52
C GLU A 293 -9.79 -8.75 -11.04
N PRO A 294 -8.58 -8.38 -10.54
CA PRO A 294 -8.46 -7.90 -9.16
C PRO A 294 -9.35 -6.68 -8.95
N LEU A 295 -9.91 -6.57 -7.75
CA LEU A 295 -10.81 -5.46 -7.41
C LEU A 295 -10.04 -4.13 -7.47
N VAL A 296 -10.54 -3.19 -8.25
CA VAL A 296 -10.05 -1.80 -8.29
C VAL A 296 -11.23 -0.89 -8.03
N LEU A 297 -11.24 -0.22 -6.89
CA LEU A 297 -12.27 0.73 -6.48
C LEU A 297 -11.82 2.15 -6.79
N HIS A 298 -12.72 3.00 -7.27
CA HIS A 298 -12.40 4.39 -7.61
C HIS A 298 -13.17 5.37 -6.70
N ALA A 299 -12.45 6.27 -6.04
CA ALA A 299 -13.03 7.29 -5.17
C ALA A 299 -12.36 8.65 -5.40
N ALA A 300 -13.09 9.73 -5.15
CA ALA A 300 -12.57 11.09 -5.22
C ALA A 300 -12.15 11.58 -3.83
N LYS A 301 -11.14 12.46 -3.78
CA LYS A 301 -10.79 13.21 -2.57
C LYS A 301 -12.02 13.89 -1.94
N GLY A 302 -12.12 13.75 -0.62
CA GLY A 302 -13.20 14.29 0.20
C GLY A 302 -14.36 13.30 0.42
N GLU A 303 -14.38 12.16 -0.26
CA GLU A 303 -15.46 11.19 -0.11
C GLU A 303 -15.30 10.31 1.14
N CYS A 304 -16.43 9.96 1.72
CA CYS A 304 -16.58 8.95 2.76
C CYS A 304 -16.94 7.62 2.12
N VAL A 305 -15.98 6.70 2.07
CA VAL A 305 -16.11 5.40 1.39
C VAL A 305 -16.60 4.36 2.38
N THR A 306 -17.75 3.77 2.08
CA THR A 306 -18.37 2.66 2.83
C THR A 306 -18.26 1.39 2.00
N VAL A 307 -17.65 0.35 2.56
CA VAL A 307 -17.56 -0.97 1.91
C VAL A 307 -18.43 -1.95 2.70
N ASN A 308 -19.55 -2.38 2.09
CA ASN A 308 -20.37 -3.48 2.58
C ASN A 308 -19.74 -4.78 2.11
N PHE A 309 -18.98 -5.40 3.00
CA PHE A 309 -18.17 -6.56 2.69
C PHE A 309 -18.88 -7.85 3.11
N THR A 310 -19.01 -8.80 2.18
CA THR A 310 -19.58 -10.13 2.41
C THR A 310 -18.51 -11.19 2.22
N ASN A 311 -18.38 -12.12 3.16
CA ASN A 311 -17.55 -13.30 2.97
C ASN A 311 -18.38 -14.43 2.34
N ASP A 312 -18.37 -14.54 1.01
CA ASP A 312 -19.08 -15.58 0.25
C ASP A 312 -18.15 -16.75 -0.17
N ARG A 313 -17.07 -16.93 0.59
CA ARG A 313 -16.15 -18.06 0.45
C ARG A 313 -16.76 -19.33 1.01
N THR A 314 -16.39 -20.46 0.43
CA THR A 314 -16.99 -21.76 0.76
C THR A 314 -16.11 -22.52 1.73
N PRO A 315 -16.62 -22.94 2.91
CA PRO A 315 -15.89 -23.85 3.78
C PRO A 315 -15.56 -25.15 3.03
N LEU A 316 -14.28 -25.55 3.00
CA LEU A 316 -13.92 -26.82 2.38
C LEU A 316 -14.20 -27.97 3.37
N PRO A 317 -14.83 -29.08 2.93
CA PRO A 317 -15.25 -30.18 3.82
C PRO A 317 -14.14 -30.84 4.65
N LEU A 318 -12.87 -30.64 4.27
CA LEU A 318 -11.69 -31.26 4.87
C LEU A 318 -10.71 -30.24 5.47
N THR A 319 -11.04 -28.94 5.49
CA THR A 319 -10.19 -27.93 6.13
C THR A 319 -10.73 -27.63 7.53
N PRO A 320 -9.95 -27.86 8.61
CA PRO A 320 -10.39 -27.61 9.97
C PRO A 320 -10.61 -26.11 10.27
N THR A 321 -10.15 -25.22 9.38
CA THR A 321 -10.28 -23.76 9.51
C THR A 321 -11.29 -23.21 8.51
N LEU A 322 -12.25 -22.43 9.00
CA LEU A 322 -13.16 -21.67 8.14
C LEU A 322 -12.37 -20.63 7.32
N PRO A 323 -12.70 -20.41 6.04
CA PRO A 323 -12.05 -19.38 5.21
C PRO A 323 -12.53 -18.00 5.63
N MET A 324 -11.99 -17.48 6.72
CA MET A 324 -12.24 -16.12 7.16
C MET A 324 -11.70 -15.12 6.15
N ALA A 325 -12.36 -13.98 6.02
CA ALA A 325 -11.91 -12.92 5.13
C ALA A 325 -12.09 -11.56 5.83
N GLY A 326 -11.12 -10.68 5.65
CA GLY A 326 -11.17 -9.28 6.01
C GLY A 326 -11.04 -8.42 4.76
N PHE A 327 -11.06 -7.11 4.97
CA PHE A 327 -10.85 -6.12 3.91
C PHE A 327 -10.04 -4.97 4.53
N ALA A 328 -8.73 -4.97 4.31
CA ALA A 328 -7.82 -3.95 4.82
C ALA A 328 -7.37 -3.04 3.69
N VAL A 329 -7.44 -1.72 3.89
CA VAL A 329 -6.97 -0.69 2.96
C VAL A 329 -5.84 0.09 3.63
N SER A 330 -4.69 0.23 2.98
CA SER A 330 -3.44 0.67 3.62
C SER A 330 -3.33 2.19 3.87
N LYS A 331 -3.53 3.03 2.85
CA LYS A 331 -3.28 4.50 2.93
C LYS A 331 -4.45 5.36 3.40
N LEU A 332 -5.67 4.80 3.42
CA LEU A 332 -6.88 5.57 3.72
C LEU A 332 -7.08 5.81 5.22
N ASP A 333 -7.64 6.98 5.55
CA ASP A 333 -7.98 7.31 6.92
C ASP A 333 -9.14 6.44 7.43
N ARG A 334 -9.00 5.94 8.67
CA ARG A 334 -9.95 4.99 9.27
C ARG A 334 -9.91 5.02 10.79
N THR A 335 -11.01 4.60 11.40
CA THR A 335 -11.01 4.25 12.82
C THR A 335 -10.32 2.88 13.02
N PRO A 336 -9.89 2.52 14.25
CA PRO A 336 -9.42 1.17 14.56
C PRO A 336 -10.47 0.08 14.30
N ASP A 337 -11.75 0.45 14.35
CA ASP A 337 -12.88 -0.44 14.17
C ASP A 337 -13.12 -0.81 12.68
N SER A 338 -12.50 -0.08 11.73
CA SER A 338 -12.50 -0.36 10.28
C SER A 338 -11.11 -0.71 9.73
N SER A 339 -10.22 -1.30 10.54
CA SER A 339 -8.84 -1.60 10.13
C SER A 339 -8.67 -2.70 9.08
N GLY A 340 -9.56 -3.70 9.07
CA GLY A 340 -9.38 -4.90 8.26
C GLY A 340 -8.37 -5.90 8.84
N VAL A 341 -7.69 -5.56 9.93
CA VAL A 341 -6.65 -6.39 10.56
C VAL A 341 -6.83 -6.41 12.07
N ASN A 342 -6.88 -7.60 12.68
CA ASN A 342 -6.88 -7.78 14.13
C ASN A 342 -5.50 -7.50 14.72
N VAL A 343 -5.02 -6.27 14.61
CA VAL A 343 -3.74 -5.81 15.13
C VAL A 343 -3.92 -5.27 16.55
N GLY A 344 -3.04 -5.68 17.45
CA GLY A 344 -3.02 -5.17 18.80
C GLY A 344 -4.34 -5.41 19.55
N PHE A 345 -4.86 -4.37 20.20
CA PHE A 345 -6.13 -4.38 20.93
C PHE A 345 -7.34 -3.88 20.11
N THR A 346 -7.30 -4.04 18.78
CA THR A 346 -8.48 -3.82 17.93
C THR A 346 -9.58 -4.87 18.19
N LYS A 347 -10.84 -4.48 17.99
CA LYS A 347 -11.98 -5.42 17.96
C LYS A 347 -11.95 -6.25 16.68
N GLN A 348 -12.76 -7.32 16.63
CA GLN A 348 -12.80 -8.24 15.50
C GLN A 348 -12.97 -7.54 14.13
N GLN A 349 -12.06 -7.85 13.21
CA GLN A 349 -11.94 -7.27 11.86
C GLN A 349 -12.31 -8.24 10.74
N TYR A 350 -12.24 -9.55 10.97
CA TYR A 350 -12.60 -10.56 9.99
C TYR A 350 -14.10 -10.86 9.96
N VAL A 351 -14.54 -11.50 8.88
CA VAL A 351 -15.90 -11.99 8.66
C VAL A 351 -15.87 -13.50 8.46
N THR A 352 -16.79 -14.20 9.13
CA THR A 352 -17.03 -15.63 8.93
C THR A 352 -17.76 -15.88 7.61
N PRO A 353 -17.55 -17.05 6.97
CA PRO A 353 -18.31 -17.42 5.76
C PRO A 353 -19.82 -17.22 5.92
N GLY A 354 -20.48 -16.71 4.87
CA GLY A 354 -21.91 -16.42 4.83
C GLY A 354 -22.36 -15.17 5.60
N ASN A 355 -21.44 -14.41 6.20
CA ASN A 355 -21.75 -13.19 6.94
C ASN A 355 -21.21 -11.95 6.24
N SER A 356 -21.63 -10.79 6.72
CA SER A 356 -21.22 -9.49 6.21
C SER A 356 -20.84 -8.52 7.32
N ARG A 357 -20.06 -7.49 6.98
CA ARG A 357 -19.76 -6.33 7.82
C ARG A 357 -19.55 -5.09 6.96
N THR A 358 -19.46 -3.95 7.62
CA THR A 358 -19.12 -2.67 6.98
C THR A 358 -17.73 -2.21 7.39
N TYR A 359 -16.99 -1.63 6.44
CA TYR A 359 -15.78 -0.84 6.69
C TYR A 359 -16.01 0.59 6.21
N VAL A 360 -15.49 1.57 6.95
CA VAL A 360 -15.62 3.00 6.60
C VAL A 360 -14.25 3.65 6.55
N TYR A 361 -13.96 4.30 5.41
CA TYR A 361 -12.71 4.99 5.12
C TYR A 361 -12.98 6.43 4.68
N TYR A 362 -12.06 7.35 4.97
CA TYR A 362 -12.10 8.72 4.48
C TYR A 362 -10.93 9.01 3.54
N VAL A 363 -11.23 9.61 2.40
CA VAL A 363 -10.25 9.99 1.38
C VAL A 363 -9.84 11.44 1.61
N ASP A 364 -8.88 11.68 2.50
CA ASP A 364 -8.53 13.04 2.93
C ASP A 364 -7.55 13.76 1.98
N SER A 365 -6.90 13.04 1.06
CA SER A 365 -5.94 13.60 0.10
C SER A 365 -5.95 12.83 -1.22
N ASP A 366 -5.78 13.56 -2.32
CA ASP A 366 -5.53 13.04 -3.67
C ASP A 366 -4.08 12.59 -3.89
N LYS A 367 -3.14 13.05 -3.05
CA LYS A 367 -1.74 12.57 -3.04
C LYS A 367 -1.59 11.11 -2.61
N ILE A 368 -2.68 10.47 -2.20
CA ILE A 368 -2.71 9.04 -1.89
C ILE A 368 -2.39 8.22 -3.15
N GLY A 369 -2.86 8.68 -4.32
CA GLY A 369 -2.81 7.92 -5.56
C GLY A 369 -3.53 6.59 -5.38
N THR A 370 -2.78 5.51 -5.25
CA THR A 370 -3.30 4.15 -5.10
C THR A 370 -3.06 3.59 -3.70
N ALA A 371 -4.07 2.97 -3.10
CA ALA A 371 -3.97 2.22 -1.84
C ALA A 371 -4.22 0.72 -2.08
N SER A 372 -3.38 -0.15 -1.53
CA SER A 372 -3.56 -1.60 -1.66
C SER A 372 -4.71 -2.11 -0.78
N ILE A 373 -5.43 -3.11 -1.30
CA ILE A 373 -6.45 -3.88 -0.59
C ILE A 373 -5.91 -5.29 -0.33
N ALA A 374 -6.08 -5.82 0.89
CA ALA A 374 -5.59 -7.15 1.24
C ALA A 374 -6.43 -7.86 2.32
N ASP A 375 -6.36 -9.20 2.32
CA ASP A 375 -6.87 -10.06 3.39
C ASP A 375 -5.76 -10.52 4.35
N PHE A 376 -5.91 -10.22 5.64
CA PHE A 376 -5.04 -10.75 6.71
C PHE A 376 -5.69 -11.89 7.52
N SER A 377 -6.90 -12.32 7.15
CA SER A 377 -7.71 -13.21 8.00
C SER A 377 -7.44 -14.69 7.76
N THR A 378 -6.93 -15.05 6.58
CA THR A 378 -6.56 -16.41 6.21
C THR A 378 -5.13 -16.45 5.68
N SER A 379 -4.34 -17.45 6.10
CA SER A 379 -2.97 -17.59 5.60
C SER A 379 -2.89 -17.86 4.10
N GLY A 380 -1.99 -17.15 3.43
CA GLY A 380 -1.75 -17.27 2.00
C GLY A 380 -2.95 -16.85 1.13
N SER A 381 -3.95 -16.17 1.68
CA SER A 381 -5.12 -15.73 0.91
C SER A 381 -4.77 -14.64 -0.10
N MET A 382 -3.83 -13.74 0.24
CA MET A 382 -3.28 -12.75 -0.68
C MET A 382 -2.64 -13.43 -1.90
N LYS A 383 -1.76 -14.43 -1.68
CA LYS A 383 -1.19 -15.28 -2.76
C LYS A 383 -2.24 -16.00 -3.61
N LYS A 384 -3.42 -16.29 -3.05
CA LYS A 384 -4.55 -16.89 -3.77
C LYS A 384 -5.37 -15.88 -4.57
N GLY A 385 -5.14 -14.58 -4.40
CA GLY A 385 -5.80 -13.51 -5.14
C GLY A 385 -6.71 -12.60 -4.31
N LEU A 386 -6.78 -12.74 -2.98
CA LEU A 386 -7.48 -11.77 -2.11
C LEU A 386 -6.63 -10.51 -1.91
N TYR A 387 -6.44 -9.78 -3.01
CA TYR A 387 -5.85 -8.45 -3.06
C TYR A 387 -6.59 -7.59 -4.09
N GLY A 388 -6.36 -6.28 -4.03
CA GLY A 388 -6.91 -5.29 -4.95
C GLY A 388 -6.31 -3.91 -4.73
N ALA A 389 -6.97 -2.89 -5.25
CA ALA A 389 -6.57 -1.49 -5.14
C ALA A 389 -7.78 -0.58 -4.91
N LEU A 390 -7.54 0.55 -4.25
CA LEU A 390 -8.42 1.71 -4.26
C LEU A 390 -7.63 2.89 -4.84
N VAL A 391 -8.08 3.41 -5.97
CA VAL A 391 -7.48 4.54 -6.68
C VAL A 391 -8.22 5.82 -6.29
N VAL A 392 -7.46 6.84 -5.94
CA VAL A 392 -7.96 8.14 -5.52
C VAL A 392 -7.77 9.17 -6.63
N ALA A 393 -8.89 9.68 -7.14
CA ALA A 393 -8.91 10.79 -8.07
C ALA A 393 -9.07 12.15 -7.36
N PRO A 394 -8.80 13.26 -8.07
CA PRO A 394 -9.07 14.61 -7.55
C PRO A 394 -10.52 14.82 -7.11
N ALA A 395 -10.75 15.83 -6.27
CA ALA A 395 -12.06 16.10 -5.69
C ALA A 395 -13.14 16.33 -6.76
N GLY A 396 -14.30 15.69 -6.58
CA GLY A 396 -15.45 15.79 -7.49
C GLY A 396 -15.34 14.99 -8.78
N ALA A 397 -14.28 14.19 -8.95
CA ALA A 397 -14.10 13.36 -10.13
C ALA A 397 -15.27 12.39 -10.37
N GLN A 398 -15.57 12.16 -11.65
CA GLN A 398 -16.53 11.16 -12.11
C GLN A 398 -15.82 10.07 -12.91
N PHE A 399 -16.36 8.86 -12.87
CA PHE A 399 -15.75 7.68 -13.47
C PHE A 399 -16.71 7.05 -14.47
N THR A 400 -16.23 6.79 -15.69
CA THR A 400 -17.02 6.18 -16.76
C THR A 400 -16.28 5.02 -17.40
N ASP A 401 -17.03 4.05 -17.91
CA ASP A 401 -16.47 2.95 -18.68
C ASP A 401 -15.99 3.46 -20.05
N PRO A 402 -14.73 3.19 -20.45
CA PRO A 402 -14.14 3.72 -21.67
C PRO A 402 -14.81 3.20 -22.96
N VAL A 403 -15.53 2.08 -22.90
CA VAL A 403 -16.21 1.50 -24.07
C VAL A 403 -17.64 2.00 -24.15
N THR A 404 -18.38 1.89 -23.05
CA THR A 404 -19.83 2.17 -23.05
C THR A 404 -20.16 3.63 -22.75
N GLY A 405 -19.29 4.35 -22.02
CA GLY A 405 -19.51 5.71 -21.52
C GLY A 405 -20.43 5.77 -20.30
N VAL A 406 -20.88 4.63 -19.77
CA VAL A 406 -21.74 4.55 -18.60
C VAL A 406 -20.91 4.72 -17.33
N ALA A 407 -21.48 5.29 -16.27
CA ALA A 407 -20.82 5.42 -14.97
C ALA A 407 -20.27 4.07 -14.48
N LYS A 408 -19.00 4.06 -14.07
CA LYS A 408 -18.28 2.87 -13.62
C LYS A 408 -17.16 3.27 -12.69
N ASP A 409 -17.29 2.92 -11.41
CA ASP A 409 -16.34 3.21 -10.34
C ASP A 409 -15.65 1.94 -9.79
N VAL A 410 -15.82 0.81 -10.48
CA VAL A 410 -15.10 -0.45 -10.20
C VAL A 410 -14.56 -1.05 -11.48
N GLY A 411 -13.27 -1.40 -11.48
CA GLY A 411 -12.58 -2.07 -12.59
C GLY A 411 -11.20 -1.47 -12.86
N SER A 412 -10.34 -2.23 -13.53
CA SER A 412 -8.94 -1.82 -13.76
C SER A 412 -8.75 -0.77 -14.87
N GLN A 413 -9.81 -0.45 -15.61
CA GLN A 413 -9.80 0.54 -16.69
C GLN A 413 -11.06 1.39 -16.64
N VAL A 414 -10.89 2.69 -16.39
CA VAL A 414 -11.95 3.70 -16.36
C VAL A 414 -11.45 4.99 -17.02
N ASP A 415 -12.38 5.83 -17.46
CA ASP A 415 -12.10 7.22 -17.81
C ASP A 415 -12.46 8.10 -16.62
N VAL A 416 -11.58 9.05 -16.28
CA VAL A 416 -11.78 9.99 -15.18
C VAL A 416 -12.07 11.37 -15.72
N GLN A 417 -13.16 11.97 -15.25
CA GLN A 417 -13.50 13.37 -15.52
C GLN A 417 -13.30 14.20 -14.27
N VAL A 418 -12.37 15.14 -14.31
CA VAL A 418 -12.07 16.03 -13.18
C VAL A 418 -12.75 17.39 -13.40
N PRO A 419 -13.54 17.91 -12.44
CA PRO A 419 -14.13 19.24 -12.55
C PRO A 419 -13.07 20.33 -12.75
N GLY A 420 -13.17 21.08 -13.85
CA GLY A 420 -12.21 22.14 -14.19
C GLY A 420 -10.81 21.64 -14.58
N GLY A 421 -10.60 20.33 -14.64
CA GLY A 421 -9.34 19.69 -15.04
C GLY A 421 -9.42 19.00 -16.40
N GLN A 422 -8.32 18.41 -16.83
CA GLN A 422 -8.27 17.59 -18.03
C GLN A 422 -8.73 16.16 -17.69
N PRO A 423 -9.65 15.56 -18.48
CA PRO A 423 -9.97 14.15 -18.32
C PRO A 423 -8.80 13.27 -18.77
N TYR A 424 -8.72 12.06 -18.21
CA TYR A 424 -7.64 11.12 -18.47
C TYR A 424 -8.13 9.67 -18.47
N ARG A 425 -7.37 8.79 -19.11
CA ARG A 425 -7.51 7.33 -19.02
C ARG A 425 -6.82 6.85 -17.75
N ASP A 426 -7.51 6.07 -16.95
CA ASP A 426 -7.01 5.52 -15.71
C ASP A 426 -6.91 4.00 -15.84
N PHE A 427 -5.68 3.50 -15.66
CA PHE A 427 -5.37 2.08 -15.77
C PHE A 427 -4.70 1.59 -14.49
N THR A 428 -5.14 0.46 -13.96
CA THR A 428 -4.51 -0.19 -12.81
C THR A 428 -3.95 -1.57 -13.18
N VAL A 429 -2.67 -1.76 -12.87
CA VAL A 429 -1.88 -2.94 -13.19
C VAL A 429 -1.32 -3.53 -11.90
N LEU A 430 -1.81 -4.70 -11.50
CA LEU A 430 -1.38 -5.42 -10.30
C LEU A 430 -0.49 -6.59 -10.70
N LEU A 431 0.80 -6.47 -10.43
CA LEU A 431 1.79 -7.55 -10.58
C LEU A 431 1.72 -8.42 -9.33
N ALA A 432 1.31 -9.67 -9.47
CA ALA A 432 1.42 -10.64 -8.40
C ALA A 432 2.55 -11.61 -8.70
N ASP A 433 3.27 -11.98 -7.65
CA ASP A 433 4.34 -12.95 -7.70
C ASP A 433 4.22 -13.98 -6.57
N ASN A 434 4.62 -15.21 -6.83
CA ASN A 434 4.72 -16.25 -5.82
C ASN A 434 5.99 -17.09 -6.02
N ASP A 435 7.02 -16.49 -6.63
CA ASP A 435 8.30 -17.15 -6.87
C ASP A 435 9.38 -16.65 -5.91
N ALA A 436 9.41 -17.28 -4.74
CA ALA A 436 10.40 -16.98 -3.72
C ALA A 436 11.86 -17.30 -4.13
N ARG A 437 12.08 -18.14 -5.16
CA ARG A 437 13.43 -18.61 -5.48
C ARG A 437 14.23 -17.58 -6.25
N MET A 438 13.54 -16.79 -7.07
CA MET A 438 14.20 -15.72 -7.80
C MET A 438 14.87 -14.76 -6.80
N GLY A 439 16.07 -14.26 -7.10
CA GLY A 439 16.75 -13.32 -6.19
C GLY A 439 17.18 -13.90 -4.84
N GLN A 440 17.15 -15.23 -4.65
CA GLN A 440 17.80 -15.89 -3.51
C GLN A 440 19.31 -15.60 -3.52
N ASP A 441 19.89 -15.57 -2.34
CA ASP A 441 21.28 -15.21 -2.04
C ASP A 441 22.20 -16.41 -1.79
N PHE A 442 21.67 -17.63 -1.90
CA PHE A 442 22.45 -18.88 -1.87
C PHE A 442 22.54 -19.58 -3.23
N MET A 443 23.70 -20.19 -3.48
CA MET A 443 24.00 -20.91 -4.72
C MET A 443 23.36 -22.31 -4.76
N PRO A 444 22.98 -22.83 -5.95
CA PRO A 444 23.04 -22.17 -7.26
C PRO A 444 21.88 -21.20 -7.47
N TYR A 445 22.17 -20.02 -8.04
CA TYR A 445 21.14 -19.03 -8.33
C TYR A 445 20.21 -19.49 -9.47
N PRO A 446 18.88 -19.36 -9.32
CA PRO A 446 17.95 -19.67 -10.39
C PRO A 446 18.05 -18.62 -11.51
N THR A 447 18.13 -19.13 -12.74
CA THR A 447 18.22 -18.31 -13.95
C THR A 447 16.87 -18.06 -14.61
N ASN A 448 15.83 -18.80 -14.21
CA ASN A 448 14.49 -18.72 -14.77
C ASN A 448 13.43 -18.65 -13.66
N ALA A 449 12.46 -17.76 -13.85
CA ALA A 449 11.27 -17.71 -13.01
C ALA A 449 10.34 -18.88 -13.35
N SER A 450 9.49 -19.21 -12.39
CA SER A 450 8.54 -20.32 -12.46
C SER A 450 7.28 -19.89 -13.20
N LYS A 451 6.99 -20.55 -14.32
CA LYS A 451 5.75 -20.30 -15.07
C LYS A 451 4.52 -20.51 -14.19
N GLY A 452 3.58 -19.58 -14.26
CA GLY A 452 2.30 -19.66 -13.54
C GLY A 452 2.38 -19.31 -12.05
N LEU A 453 3.48 -18.72 -11.57
CA LEU A 453 3.56 -18.13 -10.22
C LEU A 453 3.48 -16.60 -10.23
N SER A 454 3.75 -15.97 -11.37
CA SER A 454 3.75 -14.51 -11.50
C SER A 454 2.93 -14.05 -12.69
N GLY A 455 2.37 -12.83 -12.62
CA GLY A 455 1.48 -12.32 -13.66
C GLY A 455 0.87 -10.96 -13.32
N ILE A 456 0.12 -10.42 -14.28
CA ILE A 456 -0.55 -9.13 -14.23
C ILE A 456 -2.07 -9.36 -14.20
N ASN A 457 -2.76 -8.77 -13.22
CA ASN A 457 -4.21 -8.86 -13.06
C ASN A 457 -4.73 -10.31 -13.13
N TYR A 458 -4.05 -11.22 -12.39
CA TYR A 458 -4.26 -12.67 -12.37
C TYR A 458 -3.87 -13.43 -13.65
N ARG A 459 -3.30 -12.78 -14.66
CA ARG A 459 -3.02 -13.34 -16.00
C ARG A 459 -1.54 -13.31 -16.31
N PHE A 460 -1.11 -14.13 -17.25
CA PHE A 460 0.27 -14.15 -17.73
C PHE A 460 0.29 -14.57 -19.20
N ALA A 461 1.19 -13.99 -19.98
CA ALA A 461 1.33 -14.21 -21.43
C ALA A 461 2.73 -14.73 -21.78
N PRO A 462 3.06 -16.02 -21.59
CA PRO A 462 4.42 -16.53 -21.81
C PRO A 462 4.82 -16.46 -23.29
N VAL A 463 5.96 -15.87 -23.60
CA VAL A 463 6.40 -15.65 -25.01
C VAL A 463 7.83 -16.05 -25.32
N GLY A 464 8.62 -16.45 -24.31
CA GLY A 464 10.04 -16.77 -24.53
C GLY A 464 10.87 -15.54 -24.90
N ASP A 465 11.86 -15.70 -25.79
CA ASP A 465 12.94 -14.71 -26.02
C ASP A 465 13.27 -14.48 -27.50
N GLY A 466 12.25 -14.50 -28.36
CA GLY A 466 12.39 -14.22 -29.79
C GLY A 466 12.25 -12.73 -30.10
N ALA A 467 12.84 -12.27 -31.20
CA ALA A 467 12.72 -10.88 -31.67
C ALA A 467 11.26 -10.43 -31.90
N ASN A 468 10.37 -11.38 -32.17
CA ASN A 468 8.94 -11.13 -32.36
C ASN A 468 8.09 -11.54 -31.15
N SER A 469 8.68 -11.80 -29.98
CA SER A 469 7.95 -12.34 -28.81
C SER A 469 6.82 -11.42 -28.31
N PHE A 470 6.90 -10.11 -28.55
CA PHE A 470 5.87 -9.14 -28.14
C PHE A 470 5.01 -8.64 -29.30
N SER A 471 5.17 -9.22 -30.50
CA SER A 471 4.41 -8.81 -31.68
C SER A 471 3.02 -9.40 -31.65
N TRP A 472 2.00 -8.60 -31.96
CA TRP A 472 0.64 -9.10 -32.19
C TRP A 472 0.60 -10.19 -33.26
N TYR A 473 1.40 -10.06 -34.33
CA TYR A 473 1.39 -11.00 -35.45
C TYR A 473 1.85 -12.42 -35.09
N THR A 474 2.58 -12.57 -33.98
CA THR A 474 3.05 -13.87 -33.49
C THR A 474 2.24 -14.39 -32.31
N THR A 475 1.76 -13.50 -31.44
CA THR A 475 1.10 -13.86 -30.18
C THR A 475 -0.43 -13.89 -30.27
N GLY A 476 -1.02 -13.13 -31.21
CA GLY A 476 -2.47 -12.89 -31.24
C GLY A 476 -2.95 -12.19 -29.97
N ASP A 477 -4.22 -12.39 -29.59
CA ASP A 477 -4.74 -11.85 -28.34
C ASP A 477 -4.02 -12.45 -27.13
N ILE A 478 -3.50 -11.56 -26.29
CA ILE A 478 -2.85 -11.94 -25.03
C ILE A 478 -3.87 -11.94 -23.88
N PRO A 479 -3.69 -12.83 -22.90
CA PRO A 479 -4.59 -12.92 -21.76
C PRO A 479 -4.40 -11.80 -20.73
N THR A 480 -3.27 -11.08 -20.75
CA THR A 480 -3.01 -9.92 -19.89
C THR A 480 -3.79 -8.69 -20.39
N PRO A 481 -4.04 -7.69 -19.53
CA PRO A 481 -4.80 -6.51 -19.93
C PRO A 481 -4.17 -5.80 -21.13
N VAL A 482 -5.01 -5.36 -22.06
CA VAL A 482 -4.62 -4.43 -23.13
C VAL A 482 -5.17 -3.06 -22.75
N LEU A 483 -4.27 -2.13 -22.44
CA LEU A 483 -4.59 -0.75 -22.09
C LEU A 483 -4.83 0.00 -23.40
N ARG A 484 -5.99 0.64 -23.57
CA ARG A 484 -6.37 1.28 -24.85
C ARG A 484 -6.60 2.76 -24.65
N ALA A 485 -5.90 3.58 -25.43
CA ALA A 485 -6.05 5.03 -25.42
C ALA A 485 -5.82 5.56 -26.85
N TYR A 486 -6.43 6.70 -27.20
CA TYR A 486 -6.05 7.38 -28.44
C TYR A 486 -4.72 8.09 -28.25
N ALA A 487 -3.90 8.17 -29.31
CA ALA A 487 -2.63 8.87 -29.26
C ALA A 487 -2.81 10.31 -28.71
N GLY A 488 -2.02 10.69 -27.71
CA GLY A 488 -2.13 11.98 -27.02
C GLY A 488 -3.25 12.09 -25.97
N ASP A 489 -4.08 11.06 -25.76
CA ASP A 489 -4.95 10.99 -24.58
C ASP A 489 -4.06 11.02 -23.32
N PRO A 490 -4.35 11.86 -22.31
CA PRO A 490 -3.69 11.78 -21.01
C PRO A 490 -3.95 10.41 -20.39
N VAL A 491 -2.89 9.76 -19.91
CA VAL A 491 -2.92 8.42 -19.33
C VAL A 491 -2.26 8.46 -17.97
N GLN A 492 -2.93 7.88 -16.98
CA GLN A 492 -2.37 7.54 -15.68
C GLN A 492 -2.38 6.01 -15.53
N VAL A 493 -1.23 5.45 -15.16
CA VAL A 493 -1.09 4.02 -14.87
C VAL A 493 -0.66 3.83 -13.43
N HIS A 494 -1.52 3.16 -12.67
CA HIS A 494 -1.32 2.75 -11.29
C HIS A 494 -0.72 1.34 -11.28
N ALA A 495 0.59 1.21 -11.08
CA ALA A 495 1.25 -0.10 -11.01
C ALA A 495 1.50 -0.49 -9.55
N ILE A 496 1.16 -1.72 -9.17
CA ILE A 496 1.28 -2.21 -7.79
C ILE A 496 1.91 -3.59 -7.81
N VAL A 497 2.86 -3.88 -6.91
CA VAL A 497 3.19 -5.27 -6.61
C VAL A 497 2.18 -5.75 -5.56
N ALA A 498 1.34 -6.68 -5.95
CA ALA A 498 0.23 -7.16 -5.16
C ALA A 498 0.69 -7.68 -3.78
N PRO A 499 -0.10 -7.43 -2.72
CA PRO A 499 0.05 -8.11 -1.43
C PRO A 499 0.24 -9.62 -1.58
N GLY A 500 1.11 -10.20 -0.75
CA GLY A 500 1.44 -11.62 -0.79
C GLY A 500 2.58 -11.98 -1.77
N SER A 501 3.14 -11.01 -2.47
CA SER A 501 4.24 -11.22 -3.42
C SER A 501 5.59 -11.44 -2.72
N GLU A 502 6.52 -12.09 -3.42
CA GLU A 502 7.83 -12.45 -2.85
C GLU A 502 9.00 -11.66 -3.42
N GLN A 503 8.77 -10.88 -4.49
CA GLN A 503 9.84 -10.37 -5.33
C GLN A 503 9.68 -8.89 -5.67
N ALA A 504 10.82 -8.21 -5.80
CA ALA A 504 10.89 -6.90 -6.42
C ALA A 504 10.84 -7.00 -7.95
N HIS A 505 10.24 -6.00 -8.59
CA HIS A 505 10.03 -5.92 -10.04
C HIS A 505 10.55 -4.58 -10.57
N VAL A 506 10.71 -4.48 -11.90
CA VAL A 506 11.07 -3.23 -12.57
C VAL A 506 10.00 -2.92 -13.61
N PHE A 507 9.11 -1.99 -13.30
CA PHE A 507 8.01 -1.62 -14.20
C PHE A 507 8.50 -0.71 -15.33
N ASN A 508 8.00 -0.94 -16.55
CA ASN A 508 8.28 -0.14 -17.73
C ASN A 508 7.04 -0.03 -18.62
N MET A 509 6.94 1.07 -19.37
CA MET A 509 5.84 1.39 -20.30
C MET A 509 6.32 1.48 -21.77
N GLY A 510 7.32 0.70 -22.15
CA GLY A 510 7.71 0.52 -23.55
C GLY A 510 8.37 1.75 -24.16
N GLY A 511 9.18 2.45 -23.36
CA GLY A 511 9.88 3.68 -23.75
C GLY A 511 9.12 4.97 -23.46
N GLN A 512 7.87 4.88 -22.98
CA GLN A 512 7.13 6.04 -22.47
C GLN A 512 7.70 6.46 -21.10
N SER A 513 7.78 7.76 -20.89
CA SER A 513 8.34 8.35 -19.67
C SER A 513 7.23 8.90 -18.77
N TRP A 514 7.48 8.93 -17.46
CA TRP A 514 6.65 9.60 -16.45
C TRP A 514 7.55 10.25 -15.41
N MET A 515 7.01 11.17 -14.60
CA MET A 515 7.74 11.69 -13.44
C MET A 515 7.78 10.66 -12.32
N GLN A 516 8.94 10.42 -11.70
CA GLN A 516 9.11 9.45 -10.61
C GLN A 516 8.13 9.71 -9.44
N ASP A 517 7.87 10.99 -9.16
CA ASP A 517 6.78 11.46 -8.32
C ASP A 517 6.03 12.57 -9.09
N PRO A 518 4.75 12.37 -9.46
CA PRO A 518 4.00 13.33 -10.26
C PRO A 518 3.60 14.61 -9.51
N ASN A 519 3.64 14.60 -8.16
CA ASN A 519 3.27 15.76 -7.34
C ASN A 519 4.50 16.58 -6.92
N LEU A 520 5.70 15.99 -6.97
CA LEU A 520 6.94 16.68 -6.63
C LEU A 520 7.39 17.63 -7.76
N ARG A 521 7.67 18.88 -7.42
CA ARG A 521 8.23 19.84 -8.38
C ARG A 521 9.62 19.39 -8.87
N ASN A 522 9.90 19.56 -10.17
CA ASN A 522 11.17 19.18 -10.80
C ASN A 522 11.59 17.71 -10.54
N SER A 523 10.62 16.82 -10.39
CA SER A 523 10.86 15.38 -10.27
C SER A 523 11.58 14.84 -11.50
N ASN A 524 12.40 13.81 -11.32
CA ASN A 524 13.09 13.17 -12.44
C ASN A 524 12.08 12.44 -13.32
N SER A 525 12.18 12.60 -14.64
CA SER A 525 11.47 11.73 -15.58
C SER A 525 12.19 10.39 -15.71
N VAL A 526 11.44 9.30 -15.63
CA VAL A 526 11.94 7.92 -15.75
C VAL A 526 11.13 7.15 -16.79
N THR A 527 11.74 6.13 -17.39
CA THR A 527 11.05 5.16 -18.27
C THR A 527 10.88 3.80 -17.61
N ALA A 528 11.56 3.57 -16.48
CA ALA A 528 11.44 2.36 -15.69
C ALA A 528 11.67 2.68 -14.22
N GLN A 529 11.00 1.94 -13.34
CA GLN A 529 11.12 2.12 -11.89
C GLN A 529 11.06 0.78 -11.16
N GLY A 530 11.99 0.58 -10.22
CA GLY A 530 11.99 -0.56 -9.31
C GLY A 530 10.97 -0.37 -8.20
N PHE A 531 10.29 -1.46 -7.82
CA PHE A 531 9.31 -1.48 -6.74
C PHE A 531 9.10 -2.92 -6.27
N GLY A 532 8.81 -3.10 -4.98
CA GLY A 532 8.60 -4.37 -4.32
C GLY A 532 7.17 -4.57 -3.82
N PRO A 533 6.88 -5.72 -3.18
CA PRO A 533 5.56 -6.03 -2.63
C PRO A 533 4.97 -4.87 -1.83
N TRP A 534 3.69 -4.56 -2.07
CA TRP A 534 2.91 -3.45 -1.50
C TRP A 534 3.23 -2.04 -2.02
N GLU A 535 4.34 -1.83 -2.75
CA GLU A 535 4.61 -0.52 -3.34
C GLU A 535 3.72 -0.23 -4.55
N THR A 536 3.45 1.07 -4.73
CA THR A 536 2.63 1.64 -5.79
C THR A 536 3.44 2.66 -6.60
N ILE A 537 3.35 2.59 -7.92
CA ILE A 537 3.88 3.59 -8.85
C ILE A 537 2.69 4.32 -9.49
N GLU A 538 2.75 5.65 -9.47
CA GLU A 538 1.76 6.55 -10.08
C GLU A 538 2.35 7.11 -11.40
N ALA A 539 2.25 6.35 -12.49
CA ALA A 539 2.86 6.70 -13.76
C ALA A 539 1.94 7.59 -14.61
N HIS A 540 2.08 8.91 -14.46
CA HIS A 540 1.42 9.90 -15.31
C HIS A 540 2.26 10.10 -16.58
N LEU A 541 1.81 9.53 -17.71
CA LEU A 541 2.63 9.48 -18.92
C LEU A 541 2.86 10.87 -19.52
N LEU A 542 4.13 11.22 -19.73
CA LEU A 542 4.53 12.47 -20.38
C LEU A 542 4.12 12.43 -21.86
N GLY A 543 3.33 13.41 -22.28
CA GLY A 543 2.72 13.45 -23.61
C GLY A 543 1.45 12.59 -23.77
N GLY A 544 1.08 11.79 -22.77
CA GLY A 544 -0.06 10.88 -22.86
C GLY A 544 0.25 9.60 -23.64
N ALA A 545 -0.77 8.96 -24.19
CA ALA A 545 -0.61 7.70 -24.92
C ALA A 545 0.26 7.88 -26.17
N GLY A 546 1.30 7.05 -26.29
CA GLY A 546 2.29 7.17 -27.38
C GLY A 546 3.44 8.13 -27.06
N GLY A 547 3.51 8.65 -25.83
CA GLY A 547 4.56 9.54 -25.34
C GLY A 547 4.52 10.93 -25.99
N GLU A 548 5.59 11.71 -25.81
CA GLU A 548 5.68 13.11 -26.28
C GLU A 548 5.54 13.31 -27.79
N THR A 549 5.66 12.23 -28.56
CA THR A 549 5.52 12.25 -30.03
C THR A 549 4.15 11.73 -30.50
N ASN A 550 3.24 11.40 -29.57
CA ASN A 550 1.90 10.85 -29.85
C ASN A 550 1.92 9.70 -30.85
N GLN A 551 2.88 8.78 -30.69
CA GLN A 551 3.02 7.67 -31.62
C GLN A 551 1.88 6.66 -31.47
N THR A 552 1.42 6.14 -32.61
CA THR A 552 0.38 5.11 -32.68
C THR A 552 1.01 3.73 -32.76
N GLY A 553 0.40 2.73 -32.13
CA GLY A 553 0.88 1.35 -32.15
C GLY A 553 0.73 0.66 -30.80
N ASP A 554 1.29 -0.54 -30.70
CA ASP A 554 1.32 -1.33 -29.47
C ASP A 554 2.67 -1.14 -28.78
N PHE A 555 2.64 -0.58 -27.58
CA PHE A 555 3.81 -0.42 -26.72
C PHE A 555 3.81 -1.50 -25.66
N PHE A 556 4.96 -2.12 -25.44
CA PHE A 556 5.16 -3.03 -24.32
C PHE A 556 4.86 -2.30 -23.00
N TYR A 557 4.23 -2.98 -22.06
CA TYR A 557 4.37 -2.63 -20.64
C TYR A 557 4.59 -3.91 -19.84
N GLY A 558 5.27 -3.80 -18.70
CA GLY A 558 5.48 -4.96 -17.83
C GLY A 558 6.78 -4.90 -17.05
N ASP A 559 7.22 -6.07 -16.61
CA ASP A 559 8.46 -6.23 -15.86
C ASP A 559 9.67 -6.34 -16.80
N LEU A 560 10.73 -5.57 -16.54
CA LEU A 560 12.01 -5.63 -17.24
C LEU A 560 12.98 -6.66 -16.67
N ARG A 561 12.68 -7.27 -15.53
CA ARG A 561 13.42 -8.44 -15.08
C ARG A 561 13.13 -9.60 -16.03
N ARG A 562 14.06 -9.87 -16.96
CA ARG A 562 13.94 -10.86 -18.04
C ARG A 562 13.27 -12.19 -17.65
N PRO A 563 13.60 -12.84 -16.52
CA PRO A 563 12.93 -14.08 -16.12
C PRO A 563 11.40 -13.94 -15.97
N PHE A 564 10.91 -12.81 -15.44
CA PHE A 564 9.48 -12.53 -15.29
C PHE A 564 8.82 -12.14 -16.62
N THR A 565 9.52 -11.36 -17.45
CA THR A 565 9.05 -11.05 -18.81
C THR A 565 8.82 -12.33 -19.62
N GLN A 566 9.77 -13.28 -19.58
CA GLN A 566 9.71 -14.54 -20.31
C GLN A 566 8.54 -15.45 -19.90
N ILE A 567 8.17 -15.45 -18.62
CA ILE A 567 7.03 -16.21 -18.11
C ILE A 567 5.69 -15.50 -18.25
N GLY A 568 5.69 -14.25 -18.75
CA GLY A 568 4.48 -13.56 -19.21
C GLY A 568 4.00 -12.41 -18.34
N VAL A 569 4.87 -11.77 -17.56
CA VAL A 569 4.56 -10.55 -16.79
C VAL A 569 4.69 -9.30 -17.68
N TRP A 570 3.81 -9.20 -18.69
CA TRP A 570 3.76 -8.08 -19.62
C TRP A 570 2.39 -7.95 -20.32
N GLY A 571 2.15 -6.81 -20.97
CA GLY A 571 0.98 -6.55 -21.82
C GLY A 571 1.24 -5.43 -22.83
N TRP A 572 0.16 -4.94 -23.48
CA TRP A 572 0.23 -3.82 -24.41
C TRP A 572 -0.51 -2.58 -23.93
N LEU A 573 0.14 -1.43 -24.06
CA LEU A 573 -0.54 -0.14 -24.22
C LEU A 573 -0.74 0.10 -25.71
N ARG A 574 -1.97 -0.06 -26.17
CA ARG A 574 -2.39 0.17 -27.55
C ARG A 574 -2.78 1.64 -27.72
N SER A 575 -1.87 2.41 -28.30
CA SER A 575 -2.07 3.80 -28.72
C SER A 575 -2.76 3.82 -30.08
N LEU A 576 -4.05 4.12 -30.09
CA LEU A 576 -4.88 4.11 -31.29
C LEU A 576 -4.64 5.39 -32.12
N PRO A 577 -4.63 5.29 -33.46
CA PRO A 577 -4.59 6.48 -34.31
C PRO A 577 -5.80 7.37 -34.08
N SER A 578 -5.59 8.68 -34.28
CA SER A 578 -6.71 9.61 -34.35
C SER A 578 -7.64 9.15 -35.47
N ALA A 579 -8.92 8.93 -35.13
CA ALA A 579 -9.94 8.60 -36.10
C ALA A 579 -10.39 9.91 -36.77
N ALA A 580 -9.56 10.45 -37.65
CA ALA A 580 -9.96 11.50 -38.56
C ALA A 580 -11.07 10.95 -39.49
N GLY A 581 -12.33 11.12 -39.07
CA GLY A 581 -13.51 10.74 -39.85
C GLY A 581 -14.06 9.32 -39.66
N ALA A 582 -13.55 8.51 -38.72
CA ALA A 582 -14.14 7.20 -38.40
C ALA A 582 -14.85 7.22 -37.04
N SER A 583 -15.96 6.49 -36.92
CA SER A 583 -16.64 6.27 -35.65
C SER A 583 -15.67 5.64 -34.63
N CYS A 584 -15.57 6.21 -33.44
CA CYS A 584 -14.89 5.62 -32.29
C CYS A 584 -15.50 4.24 -31.96
N THR A 585 -14.99 3.15 -32.55
CA THR A 585 -15.59 1.81 -32.48
C THR A 585 -15.03 0.95 -31.34
N THR A 586 -13.82 1.24 -30.86
CA THR A 586 -13.13 0.42 -29.84
C THR A 586 -13.31 0.98 -28.43
N ILE A 587 -13.13 2.29 -28.27
CA ILE A 587 -13.33 3.05 -27.04
C ILE A 587 -13.92 4.41 -27.42
N ARG A 588 -14.66 5.04 -26.51
CA ARG A 588 -15.15 6.40 -26.67
C ARG A 588 -14.02 7.42 -26.52
N PRO A 589 -14.14 8.61 -27.13
CA PRO A 589 -13.16 9.66 -26.88
C PRO A 589 -13.34 10.21 -25.46
N LEU A 590 -12.26 10.71 -24.86
CA LEU A 590 -12.36 11.42 -23.59
C LEU A 590 -13.29 12.65 -23.74
N PRO A 591 -14.04 13.04 -22.71
CA PRO A 591 -14.91 14.21 -22.79
C PRO A 591 -14.16 15.47 -23.25
N GLY A 592 -14.70 16.16 -24.24
CA GLY A 592 -14.07 17.35 -24.83
C GLY A 592 -12.91 17.06 -25.80
N ARG A 593 -12.59 15.79 -26.09
CA ARG A 593 -11.65 15.38 -27.14
C ARG A 593 -12.37 14.72 -28.32
N SER A 594 -11.78 14.85 -29.51
CA SER A 594 -12.08 14.01 -30.66
C SER A 594 -11.50 12.61 -30.47
N CYS A 595 -11.83 11.69 -31.36
CA CYS A 595 -11.10 10.43 -31.49
C CYS A 595 -9.67 10.77 -31.97
N GLY A 596 -8.79 11.13 -31.03
CA GLY A 596 -7.41 11.60 -31.23
C GLY A 596 -7.25 13.05 -31.69
#